data_AF-X7ZJJ2-F1
#
_entry.id   AF-X7ZJJ2-F1
#
_cell.length_a   1.000
_cell.length_b   1.000
_cell.length_c   1.000
_cell.angle_alpha   90.00
_cell.angle_beta   90.00
_cell.angle_gamma   90.00
#
_symmetry.space_group_name_H-M   'P 1'
#
loop_
_entity.id
_entity.type
_entity.pdbx_description
1 polymer ?
#
loop_
_entity_poly.entity_id
_entity_poly.type
_entity_poly.pdbx_seq_one_letter_code
_entity_poly.pdbx_strand_id
1 'polypeptide(L)'
;MTEPQGGADPRVFTTRAVRDGDDWVITGRKYFSSNASVASFFIVVAITDPDVPVHRGASTFLVPAGTPGLVIEATHHLAGAHPHEPGHSLVRYDEVRVPADALLGEPGQGFMILQTRLAAAGYTTRCAPSGWPARHRHDGAAREKPFHPGQFTG
;
A
#
# COMPACT_ATOMS: atom_id res chain seq x y z
N MET A 1 2.36 -5.32 -5.12
CA MET A 1 3.67 -5.91 -5.45
C MET A 1 3.51 -7.40 -5.78
N THR A 2 2.97 -8.18 -4.84
CA THR A 2 2.61 -9.61 -4.99
C THR A 2 1.85 -9.92 -6.29
N GLU A 3 2.22 -11.03 -6.93
CA GLU A 3 1.57 -11.59 -8.12
C GLU A 3 1.03 -13.00 -7.81
N PRO A 4 0.08 -13.54 -8.59
CA PRO A 4 -0.51 -14.85 -8.33
C PRO A 4 0.52 -15.99 -8.19
N GLN A 5 1.61 -15.93 -8.96
CA GLN A 5 2.69 -16.92 -8.97
C GLN A 5 3.78 -16.66 -7.92
N GLY A 6 3.76 -15.52 -7.21
CA GLY A 6 4.73 -15.26 -6.17
C GLY A 6 4.61 -13.92 -5.44
N GLY A 7 4.94 -13.94 -4.14
CA GLY A 7 4.93 -12.76 -3.28
C GLY A 7 6.31 -12.36 -2.77
N ALA A 8 7.02 -13.27 -2.10
CA ALA A 8 8.29 -12.98 -1.45
C ALA A 8 9.50 -13.08 -2.39
N ASP A 9 9.43 -13.92 -3.43
CA ASP A 9 10.50 -14.04 -4.43
C ASP A 9 10.21 -13.09 -5.60
N PRO A 10 10.99 -12.01 -5.78
CA PRO A 10 10.78 -11.09 -6.89
C PRO A 10 11.20 -11.67 -8.25
N ARG A 11 11.92 -12.79 -8.29
CA ARG A 11 12.38 -13.41 -9.55
C ARG A 11 11.24 -14.02 -10.37
N VAL A 12 10.10 -14.29 -9.75
CA VAL A 12 8.92 -14.83 -10.42
C VAL A 12 7.93 -13.73 -10.85
N PHE A 13 8.30 -12.45 -10.73
CA PHE A 13 7.46 -11.36 -11.20
C PHE A 13 7.41 -11.31 -12.72
N THR A 14 6.23 -11.01 -13.24
CA THR A 14 5.91 -10.99 -14.66
C THR A 14 5.19 -9.72 -15.11
N THR A 15 4.66 -8.91 -14.17
CA THR A 15 4.07 -7.61 -14.54
C THR A 15 5.16 -6.76 -15.18
N ARG A 16 4.90 -6.32 -16.42
CA ARG A 16 5.85 -5.54 -17.22
C ARG A 16 5.25 -4.20 -17.62
N ALA A 17 6.12 -3.23 -17.84
CA ALA A 17 5.78 -1.93 -18.41
C ALA A 17 6.73 -1.65 -19.58
N VAL A 18 6.17 -1.44 -20.77
CA VAL A 18 6.95 -1.20 -22.00
C VAL A 18 6.70 0.23 -22.46
N ARG A 19 7.75 0.91 -22.96
CA ARG A 19 7.59 2.24 -23.55
C ARG A 19 6.86 2.16 -24.89
N ASP A 20 5.91 3.04 -25.09
CA ASP A 20 5.21 3.26 -26.36
C ASP A 20 5.05 4.77 -26.58
N GLY A 21 5.94 5.35 -27.38
CA GLY A 21 6.07 6.80 -27.51
C GLY A 21 6.43 7.47 -26.18
N ASP A 22 5.61 8.42 -25.77
CA ASP A 22 5.75 9.16 -24.50
C ASP A 22 5.06 8.48 -23.31
N ASP A 23 4.44 7.31 -23.53
CA ASP A 23 3.68 6.56 -22.55
C ASP A 23 4.38 5.26 -22.12
N TRP A 24 3.91 4.70 -21.01
CA TRP A 24 4.15 3.33 -20.57
C TRP A 24 2.89 2.50 -20.71
N VAL A 25 3.04 1.28 -21.21
CA VAL A 25 1.98 0.29 -21.33
C VAL A 25 2.23 -0.84 -20.33
N ILE A 26 1.34 -0.97 -19.35
CA ILE A 26 1.47 -1.93 -18.24
C ILE A 26 0.60 -3.16 -18.50
N THR A 27 1.21 -4.35 -18.41
CA THR A 27 0.52 -5.64 -18.50
C THR A 27 0.91 -6.54 -17.35
N GLY A 28 -0.08 -7.11 -16.65
CA GLY A 28 0.18 -8.07 -15.58
C GLY A 28 -1.00 -8.31 -14.65
N ARG A 29 -0.73 -9.02 -13.55
CA ARG A 29 -1.70 -9.28 -12.48
C ARG A 29 -1.06 -9.10 -11.12
N LYS A 30 -1.76 -8.42 -10.23
CA LYS A 30 -1.39 -8.25 -8.83
C LYS A 30 -2.42 -8.92 -7.94
N TYR A 31 -1.94 -9.64 -6.94
CA TYR A 31 -2.77 -10.28 -5.94
C TYR A 31 -2.58 -9.61 -4.58
N PHE A 32 -3.59 -9.72 -3.72
CA PHE A 32 -3.63 -9.07 -2.41
C PHE A 32 -3.47 -7.53 -2.42
N SER A 33 -4.03 -6.86 -3.43
CA SER A 33 -4.09 -5.39 -3.45
C SER A 33 -5.13 -4.91 -2.43
N SER A 34 -4.69 -4.63 -1.20
CA SER A 34 -5.55 -4.13 -0.12
C SER A 34 -6.21 -2.81 -0.50
N ASN A 35 -7.50 -2.68 -0.18
CA ASN A 35 -8.32 -1.47 -0.42
C ASN A 35 -8.47 -1.07 -1.90
N ALA A 36 -8.09 -1.93 -2.85
CA ALA A 36 -8.14 -1.63 -4.28
C ALA A 36 -9.54 -1.19 -4.75
N SER A 37 -10.60 -1.76 -4.18
CA SER A 37 -12.00 -1.45 -4.48
C SER A 37 -12.42 -0.01 -4.17
N VAL A 38 -11.69 0.67 -3.29
CA VAL A 38 -11.99 2.04 -2.83
C VAL A 38 -10.81 3.00 -3.06
N ALA A 39 -9.76 2.55 -3.74
CA ALA A 39 -8.56 3.34 -3.97
C ALA A 39 -8.79 4.38 -5.08
N SER A 40 -8.28 5.60 -4.91
CA SER A 40 -8.26 6.61 -5.97
C SER A 40 -7.12 6.42 -6.97
N PHE A 41 -6.08 5.69 -6.59
CA PHE A 41 -4.94 5.35 -7.43
C PHE A 41 -4.21 4.11 -6.90
N PHE A 42 -3.38 3.51 -7.76
CA PHE A 42 -2.63 2.30 -7.51
C PHE A 42 -1.14 2.59 -7.61
N ILE A 43 -0.37 2.07 -6.65
CA ILE A 43 1.10 2.04 -6.71
C ILE A 43 1.50 0.71 -7.32
N VAL A 44 1.93 0.73 -8.58
CA VAL A 44 2.17 -0.48 -9.38
C VAL A 44 3.65 -0.67 -9.60
N VAL A 45 4.13 -1.88 -9.34
CA VAL A 45 5.52 -2.27 -9.57
C VAL A 45 5.54 -3.17 -10.78
N ALA A 46 6.29 -2.77 -11.79
CA ALA A 46 6.40 -3.49 -13.05
C ALA A 46 7.85 -3.51 -13.53
N ILE A 47 8.22 -4.57 -14.23
CA ILE A 47 9.53 -4.74 -14.87
C ILE A 47 9.57 -3.82 -16.09
N THR A 48 10.48 -2.86 -16.08
CA THR A 48 10.74 -1.93 -17.20
C THR A 48 11.99 -2.30 -17.98
N ASP A 49 12.92 -3.01 -17.35
CA ASP A 49 14.12 -3.56 -17.97
C ASP A 49 14.22 -5.06 -17.64
N PRO A 50 13.91 -5.96 -18.59
CA PRO A 50 13.96 -7.40 -18.39
C PRO A 50 15.37 -7.99 -18.48
N ASP A 51 16.36 -7.24 -18.98
CA ASP A 51 17.71 -7.72 -19.23
C ASP A 51 18.59 -7.70 -17.97
N VAL A 52 18.12 -7.00 -16.93
CA VAL A 52 18.76 -6.93 -15.63
C VAL A 52 17.93 -7.64 -14.55
N PRO A 53 18.55 -8.04 -13.42
CA PRO A 53 17.79 -8.60 -12.30
C PRO A 53 16.63 -7.68 -11.86
N VAL A 54 15.48 -8.26 -11.51
CA VAL A 54 14.23 -7.53 -11.15
C VAL A 54 14.45 -6.42 -10.11
N HIS A 55 15.35 -6.60 -9.16
CA HIS A 55 15.63 -5.57 -8.14
C HIS A 55 16.28 -4.29 -8.71
N ARG A 56 16.82 -4.33 -9.93
CA ARG A 56 17.35 -3.19 -10.69
C ARG A 56 16.51 -2.83 -11.91
N GLY A 57 15.73 -3.78 -12.42
CA GLY A 57 14.93 -3.63 -13.64
C GLY A 57 13.47 -3.25 -13.40
N ALA A 58 13.01 -3.24 -12.16
CA ALA A 58 11.64 -2.86 -11.81
C ALA A 58 11.51 -1.37 -11.51
N SER A 59 10.42 -0.77 -11.97
CA SER A 59 10.02 0.61 -11.70
C SER A 59 8.67 0.67 -11.01
N THR A 60 8.38 1.81 -10.38
CA THR A 60 7.12 2.05 -9.67
C THR A 60 6.31 3.12 -10.41
N PHE A 61 5.01 2.89 -10.56
CA PHE A 61 4.08 3.75 -11.28
C PHE A 61 2.91 4.16 -10.39
N LEU A 62 2.40 5.37 -10.60
CA LEU A 62 1.13 5.83 -10.06
C LEU A 62 0.06 5.71 -11.15
N VAL A 63 -0.88 4.80 -10.96
CA VAL A 63 -1.97 4.55 -11.93
C VAL A 63 -3.28 5.01 -11.32
N PRO A 64 -3.95 6.05 -11.86
CA PRO A 64 -5.27 6.47 -11.40
C PRO A 64 -6.29 5.32 -11.41
N ALA A 65 -7.23 5.34 -10.47
CA ALA A 65 -8.36 4.42 -10.52
C ALA A 65 -9.24 4.74 -11.74
N GLY A 66 -9.76 3.69 -12.39
CA GLY A 66 -10.56 3.84 -13.61
C GLY A 66 -9.77 4.05 -14.89
N THR A 67 -8.43 4.04 -14.86
CA THR A 67 -7.62 4.01 -16.09
C THR A 67 -8.03 2.82 -16.96
N PRO A 68 -8.29 3.01 -18.28
CA PRO A 68 -8.66 1.92 -19.18
C PRO A 68 -7.69 0.73 -19.08
N GLY A 69 -8.24 -0.48 -19.01
CA GLY A 69 -7.47 -1.72 -18.86
C GLY A 69 -7.17 -2.13 -17.40
N LEU A 70 -7.40 -1.25 -16.41
CA LEU A 70 -7.28 -1.59 -15.00
C LEU A 70 -8.58 -2.25 -14.53
N VAL A 71 -8.50 -3.54 -14.20
CA VAL A 71 -9.66 -4.37 -13.86
C VAL A 71 -9.47 -5.00 -12.49
N ILE A 72 -10.44 -4.78 -11.59
CA ILE A 72 -10.56 -5.55 -10.34
C ILE A 72 -11.32 -6.83 -10.66
N GLU A 73 -10.63 -7.96 -10.75
CA GLU A 73 -11.23 -9.26 -11.15
C GLU A 73 -12.01 -9.89 -9.99
N ALA A 74 -11.52 -9.74 -8.76
CA ALA A 74 -12.16 -10.25 -7.56
C ALA A 74 -11.67 -9.49 -6.31
N THR A 75 -12.49 -9.45 -5.27
CA THR A 75 -12.12 -8.93 -3.94
C THR A 75 -12.39 -9.99 -2.89
N HIS A 76 -11.38 -10.27 -2.07
CA HIS A 76 -11.42 -11.30 -1.05
C HIS A 76 -11.29 -10.66 0.33
N HIS A 77 -11.97 -11.23 1.32
CA HIS A 77 -11.85 -10.84 2.71
C HIS A 77 -11.10 -11.94 3.47
N LEU A 78 -10.24 -11.53 4.41
CA LEU A 78 -9.57 -12.48 5.30
C LEU A 78 -10.57 -13.02 6.33
N ALA A 79 -10.29 -14.21 6.86
CA ALA A 79 -11.09 -14.78 7.93
C ALA A 79 -11.12 -13.83 9.14
N GLY A 80 -12.32 -13.50 9.62
CA GLY A 80 -12.52 -12.56 10.72
C GLY A 80 -12.56 -11.07 10.33
N ALA A 81 -12.46 -10.74 9.04
CA ALA A 81 -12.63 -9.37 8.56
C ALA A 81 -14.06 -8.85 8.81
N HIS A 82 -14.19 -7.56 9.12
CA HIS A 82 -15.48 -6.91 9.25
C HIS A 82 -16.23 -6.88 7.90
N PRO A 83 -17.57 -7.06 7.86
CA PRO A 83 -18.36 -7.02 6.61
C PRO A 83 -18.25 -5.75 5.76
N HIS A 84 -17.65 -4.68 6.29
CA HIS A 84 -17.51 -3.39 5.62
C HIS A 84 -16.05 -3.05 5.29
N GLU A 85 -15.10 -3.93 5.60
CA GLU A 85 -13.73 -3.74 5.17
C GLU A 85 -13.63 -3.86 3.65
N PRO A 86 -12.87 -3.01 2.96
CA PRO A 86 -12.78 -3.00 1.50
C PRO A 86 -12.05 -4.21 0.89
N GLY A 87 -11.42 -5.05 1.72
CA GLY A 87 -10.84 -6.34 1.32
C GLY A 87 -9.51 -6.26 0.55
N HIS A 88 -9.16 -7.37 -0.09
CA HIS A 88 -7.93 -7.58 -0.85
C HIS A 88 -8.24 -8.08 -2.26
N SER A 89 -7.87 -7.31 -3.27
CA SER A 89 -8.27 -7.60 -4.63
C SER A 89 -7.21 -8.31 -5.47
N LEU A 90 -7.70 -9.14 -6.40
CA LEU A 90 -6.99 -9.52 -7.61
C LEU A 90 -7.21 -8.41 -8.65
N VAL A 91 -6.13 -7.77 -9.07
CA VAL A 91 -6.14 -6.67 -10.03
C VAL A 91 -5.38 -7.08 -11.27
N ARG A 92 -6.04 -6.99 -12.42
CA ARG A 92 -5.44 -7.18 -13.75
C ARG A 92 -5.17 -5.83 -14.40
N TYR A 93 -4.00 -5.73 -14.99
CA TYR A 93 -3.58 -4.62 -15.84
C TYR A 93 -3.52 -5.15 -17.27
N ASP A 94 -4.43 -4.69 -18.10
CA ASP A 94 -4.59 -5.08 -19.49
C ASP A 94 -4.25 -3.91 -20.41
N GLU A 95 -2.98 -3.85 -20.83
CA GLU A 95 -2.44 -2.76 -21.66
C GLU A 95 -2.75 -1.36 -21.10
N VAL A 96 -2.62 -1.20 -19.78
CA VAL A 96 -2.92 0.05 -19.09
C VAL A 96 -1.89 1.10 -19.49
N ARG A 97 -2.36 2.18 -20.14
CA ARG A 97 -1.52 3.30 -20.58
C ARG A 97 -1.43 4.38 -19.51
N VAL A 98 -0.21 4.81 -19.22
CA VAL A 98 0.08 5.96 -18.35
C VAL A 98 1.22 6.81 -18.93
N PRO A 99 1.20 8.14 -18.73
CA PRO A 99 2.26 9.02 -19.23
C PRO A 99 3.61 8.72 -18.58
N ALA A 100 4.71 9.14 -19.22
CA ALA A 100 6.07 8.95 -18.70
C ALA A 100 6.29 9.53 -17.28
N ASP A 101 5.58 10.60 -16.93
CA ASP A 101 5.65 11.27 -15.61
C ASP A 101 4.87 10.55 -14.50
N ALA A 102 4.11 9.50 -14.83
CA ALA A 102 3.49 8.61 -13.85
C ALA A 102 4.52 7.75 -13.09
N LEU A 103 5.78 7.76 -13.51
CA LEU A 103 6.86 7.02 -12.88
C LEU A 103 7.27 7.69 -11.57
N LEU A 104 7.22 6.92 -10.48
CA LEU A 104 7.66 7.38 -9.17
C LEU A 104 9.16 7.09 -9.02
N GLY A 105 9.98 8.14 -9.05
CA GLY A 105 11.44 8.06 -9.02
C GLY A 105 12.03 7.92 -10.43
N GLU A 106 13.21 7.30 -10.51
CA GLU A 106 13.87 7.00 -11.80
C GLU A 106 13.60 5.55 -12.23
N PRO A 107 13.67 5.23 -13.54
CA PRO A 107 13.61 3.85 -14.00
C PRO A 107 14.59 2.93 -13.26
N GLY A 108 14.11 1.75 -12.86
CA GLY A 108 14.90 0.75 -12.12
C GLY A 108 15.02 1.00 -10.60
N GLN A 109 14.47 2.10 -10.08
CA GLN A 109 14.47 2.40 -8.64
C GLN A 109 13.28 1.79 -7.89
N GLY A 110 12.41 1.04 -8.56
CA GLY A 110 11.15 0.56 -7.99
C GLY A 110 11.34 -0.29 -6.74
N PHE A 111 12.36 -1.16 -6.73
CA PHE A 111 12.63 -2.02 -5.57
C PHE A 111 13.14 -1.24 -4.36
N MET A 112 13.94 -0.20 -4.56
CA MET A 112 14.42 0.64 -3.45
C MET A 112 13.27 1.44 -2.82
N ILE A 113 12.39 2.02 -3.65
CA ILE A 113 11.20 2.74 -3.18
C ILE A 113 10.29 1.82 -2.34
N LEU A 114 10.11 0.58 -2.78
CA LEU A 114 9.33 -0.41 -2.04
C LEU A 114 9.97 -0.78 -0.71
N GLN A 115 11.29 -0.97 -0.67
CA GLN A 115 11.98 -1.29 0.58
C GLN A 115 11.89 -0.16 1.60
N THR A 116 11.98 1.10 1.16
CA THR A 116 11.74 2.26 2.04
C THR A 116 10.34 2.22 2.66
N ARG A 117 9.32 1.91 1.85
CA ARG A 117 7.94 1.74 2.35
C ARG A 117 7.78 0.53 3.26
N LEU A 118 8.39 -0.61 2.93
CA LEU A 118 8.27 -1.85 3.71
C LEU A 118 9.00 -1.78 5.03
N ALA A 119 10.16 -1.11 5.06
CA ALA A 119 10.86 -0.80 6.31
C ALA A 119 9.95 0.00 7.24
N ALA A 120 9.27 1.03 6.73
CA ALA A 120 8.30 1.81 7.50
C ALA A 120 7.07 0.99 7.94
N ALA A 121 6.50 0.17 7.04
CA ALA A 121 5.36 -0.69 7.38
C ALA A 121 5.72 -1.79 8.40
N GLY A 122 6.95 -2.28 8.41
CA GLY A 122 7.45 -3.23 9.39
C GLY A 122 7.48 -2.68 10.82
N TYR A 123 7.69 -1.37 10.99
CA TYR A 123 7.59 -0.71 12.29
C TYR A 123 6.15 -0.51 12.77
N THR A 124 5.18 -0.35 11.86
CA THR A 124 3.78 -0.08 12.21
C THR A 124 2.90 -1.33 12.27
N THR A 125 3.24 -2.38 11.51
CA THR A 125 2.40 -3.58 11.33
C THR A 125 2.91 -4.79 12.12
N ARG A 126 4.13 -4.73 12.69
CA ARG A 126 4.63 -5.80 13.56
C ARG A 126 3.96 -5.68 14.92
N CYS A 127 2.94 -6.51 15.14
CA CYS A 127 2.25 -6.72 16.41
C CYS A 127 2.07 -5.43 17.22
N ALA A 128 0.90 -4.80 17.12
CA ALA A 128 0.41 -4.07 18.29
C ALA A 128 0.58 -5.01 19.50
N PRO A 129 1.34 -4.63 20.55
CA PRO A 129 1.47 -5.48 21.71
C PRO A 129 0.06 -5.76 22.21
N SER A 130 -0.23 -7.03 22.48
CA SER A 130 -1.51 -7.56 22.96
C SER A 130 -1.88 -7.10 24.38
N GLY A 131 -1.62 -5.82 24.69
CA GLY A 131 -1.64 -5.25 26.03
C GLY A 131 -2.16 -3.82 26.06
N TRP A 132 -3.11 -3.46 25.18
CA TRP A 132 -3.90 -2.25 25.34
C TRP A 132 -5.19 -2.59 26.11
N PRO A 133 -5.27 -2.35 27.43
CA PRO A 133 -6.51 -2.56 28.15
C PRO A 133 -7.50 -1.45 27.78
N ALA A 134 -8.65 -1.86 27.23
CA ALA A 134 -9.82 -1.03 27.10
C ALA A 134 -10.19 -0.46 28.49
N ARG A 135 -10.20 0.87 28.60
CA ARG A 135 -10.94 1.58 29.66
C ARG A 135 -11.70 2.74 29.05
N HIS A 136 -12.90 2.43 28.56
CA HIS A 136 -14.03 3.31 28.79
C HIS A 136 -14.94 2.64 29.83
N ARG A 137 -14.92 3.19 31.03
CA ARG A 137 -16.08 3.19 31.91
C ARG A 137 -16.25 4.63 32.36
N HIS A 138 -17.23 5.31 31.78
CA HIS A 138 -17.86 6.43 32.45
C HIS A 138 -18.54 5.86 33.70
N ASP A 139 -18.06 6.25 34.87
CA ASP A 139 -18.89 6.36 36.08
C ASP A 139 -18.40 7.60 36.82
N GLY A 140 -19.34 8.52 37.06
CA GLY A 140 -19.08 9.83 37.63
C GLY A 140 -18.70 9.76 39.10
N ALA A 141 -17.74 10.59 39.48
CA ALA A 141 -17.67 11.27 40.78
C ALA A 141 -16.57 12.32 40.69
N ALA A 142 -16.93 13.54 40.33
CA ALA A 142 -16.08 14.69 40.59
C ALA A 142 -15.94 14.83 42.11
N ARG A 143 -14.73 14.60 42.63
CA ARG A 143 -14.34 15.01 43.97
C ARG A 143 -13.37 16.17 43.81
N GLU A 144 -13.91 17.37 43.91
CA GLU A 144 -13.13 18.61 43.99
C GLU A 144 -12.17 18.55 45.18
N LYS A 145 -10.92 18.96 44.98
CA LYS A 145 -9.99 19.25 46.08
C LYS A 145 -10.05 20.75 46.39
N PRO A 146 -10.14 21.16 47.67
CA PRO A 146 -10.17 22.56 48.03
C PRO A 146 -8.82 23.23 47.79
N PHE A 147 -8.88 24.43 47.22
CA PHE A 147 -7.78 25.38 47.04
C PHE A 147 -7.52 26.11 48.37
N HIS A 148 -6.28 26.09 48.86
CA HIS A 148 -5.85 26.91 50.00
C HIS A 148 -5.01 28.10 49.50
N PRO A 149 -5.48 29.35 49.63
CA PRO A 149 -4.70 30.53 49.31
C PRO A 149 -3.90 30.97 50.54
N GLY A 150 -2.58 31.06 50.41
CA GLY A 150 -1.78 31.68 51.46
C GLY A 150 -0.30 31.43 51.29
N GLN A 151 0.36 32.23 50.45
CA GLN A 151 1.75 32.66 50.63
C GLN A 151 2.12 33.69 49.56
N PHE A 152 1.82 34.96 49.85
CA PHE A 152 2.54 36.12 49.31
C PHE A 152 2.48 37.24 50.36
N THR A 153 3.63 37.49 50.99
CA THR A 153 4.15 38.70 51.65
C THR A 153 5.35 38.19 52.47
N GLY A 154 6.59 38.56 52.22
CA GLY A 154 7.16 39.90 52.23
C GLY A 154 8.53 39.77 52.90
#